data_AF-A0A9Q1EZG8-F1
#
_entry.id   AF-A0A9Q1EZG8-F1
#
_cell.length_a   1.000
_cell.length_b   1.000
_cell.length_c   1.000
_cell.angle_alpha   90.00
_cell.angle_beta   90.00
_cell.angle_gamma   90.00
#
_symmetry.space_group_name_H-M   'P 1'
#
loop_
_entity.id
_entity.type
_entity.pdbx_description
1 polymer ?
#
loop_
_entity_poly.entity_id
_entity_poly.type
_entity_poly.pdbx_seq_one_letter_code
_entity_poly.pdbx_strand_id
1 'polypeptide(L)'
;MAEALHHHNICDLLKSINILWITIMLSFVWTTISIGYYALSLNTSNLHGDPFLNCFFSAAVEALAYILSWPLFRSCPRRLCLFAMLFLGGAVLLLTQLIPRNLSSVSTALEMMGKFMFSVAFTIVFAFTAELYPTVLRNTAMGICSMASRLGNISAPYFIYLGTYYKSLPYILMGSLSVFGGLLSLLLPETYGMPLPETINQMQTIQR
;
A
#
# COMPACT_ATOMS: atom_id res chain seq x y z
N MET A 1 8.10 -29.44 33.32
CA MET A 1 6.76 -29.08 32.82
C MET A 1 6.93 -28.67 31.38
N ALA A 2 6.68 -29.59 30.46
CA ALA A 2 6.86 -29.39 29.03
C ALA A 2 5.64 -28.61 28.52
N GLU A 3 5.82 -27.34 28.17
CA GLU A 3 4.85 -26.62 27.34
C GLU A 3 4.77 -27.36 26.01
N ALA A 4 3.62 -27.99 25.78
CA ALA A 4 3.32 -28.63 24.52
C ALA A 4 3.44 -27.59 23.40
N LEU A 5 4.34 -27.88 22.44
CA LEU A 5 4.43 -27.23 21.15
C LEU A 5 3.09 -27.38 20.41
N HIS A 6 2.11 -26.54 20.76
CA HIS A 6 0.88 -26.43 20.00
C HIS A 6 1.28 -25.83 18.65
N HIS A 7 1.34 -26.67 17.62
CA HIS A 7 1.40 -26.24 16.23
C HIS A 7 0.18 -25.33 16.00
N HIS A 8 0.37 -24.03 16.14
CA HIS A 8 -0.64 -23.04 15.81
C HIS A 8 -0.82 -23.12 14.30
N ASN A 9 -1.90 -23.76 13.90
CA ASN A 9 -2.15 -24.07 12.51
C ASN A 9 -2.80 -22.85 11.83
N ILE A 10 -2.68 -22.75 10.50
CA ILE A 10 -3.28 -21.67 9.68
C ILE A 10 -4.79 -21.55 9.96
N CYS A 11 -5.43 -22.65 10.37
CA CYS A 11 -6.84 -22.68 10.74
C CYS A 11 -7.18 -21.92 12.03
N ASP A 12 -6.24 -21.69 12.96
CA ASP A 12 -6.50 -20.90 14.17
C ASP A 12 -6.54 -19.39 13.89
N LEU A 13 -5.86 -18.92 12.82
CA LEU A 13 -6.02 -17.55 12.28
C LEU A 13 -7.45 -17.30 11.79
N LEU A 14 -8.04 -18.29 11.10
CA LEU A 14 -9.39 -18.22 10.53
C LEU A 14 -10.49 -18.37 11.60
N LYS A 15 -10.14 -18.90 12.78
CA LYS A 15 -11.09 -19.20 13.84
C LYS A 15 -11.57 -17.95 14.59
N SER A 16 -10.76 -16.88 14.62
CA SER A 16 -11.18 -15.60 15.19
C SER A 16 -11.67 -14.66 14.08
N ILE A 17 -12.91 -14.22 14.19
CA ILE A 17 -13.54 -13.36 13.17
C ILE A 17 -12.78 -12.03 13.02
N ASN A 18 -12.21 -11.52 14.10
CA ASN A 18 -11.50 -10.24 14.12
C ASN A 18 -10.20 -10.30 13.31
N ILE A 19 -9.39 -11.35 13.47
CA ILE A 19 -8.13 -11.49 12.74
C ILE A 19 -8.40 -11.73 11.24
N LEU A 20 -9.46 -12.46 10.92
CA LEU A 20 -9.90 -12.65 9.53
C LEU A 20 -10.27 -11.30 8.87
N TRP A 21 -11.08 -10.46 9.53
CA TRP A 21 -11.42 -9.15 9.00
C TRP A 21 -10.18 -8.25 8.84
N ILE A 22 -9.27 -8.25 9.81
CA ILE A 22 -8.00 -7.52 9.71
C ILE A 22 -7.17 -8.01 8.52
N THR A 23 -7.07 -9.32 8.31
CA THR A 23 -6.33 -9.93 7.19
C THR A 23 -6.95 -9.56 5.85
N ILE A 24 -8.28 -9.57 5.75
CA ILE A 24 -9.00 -9.18 4.53
C ILE A 24 -8.76 -7.70 4.21
N MET A 25 -8.91 -6.81 5.20
CA MET A 25 -8.69 -5.38 4.98
C MET A 25 -7.23 -5.08 4.62
N LEU A 26 -6.28 -5.73 5.31
CA LEU A 26 -4.86 -5.54 5.03
C LEU A 26 -4.46 -6.10 3.66
N SER A 27 -4.99 -7.26 3.28
CA SER A 27 -4.74 -7.83 1.95
C SER A 27 -5.30 -6.93 0.84
N PHE A 28 -6.48 -6.35 1.03
CA PHE A 28 -7.05 -5.36 0.11
C PHE A 28 -6.16 -4.11 -0.02
N VAL A 29 -5.65 -3.58 1.10
CA VAL A 29 -4.72 -2.44 1.10
C VAL A 29 -3.42 -2.79 0.37
N TRP A 30 -2.84 -3.96 0.63
CA TRP A 30 -1.64 -4.45 -0.06
C TRP A 30 -1.84 -4.60 -1.56
N THR A 31 -2.98 -5.16 -1.99
CA THR A 31 -3.33 -5.27 -3.41
C THR A 31 -3.46 -3.89 -4.05
N THR A 32 -4.13 -2.95 -3.37
CA THR A 32 -4.31 -1.58 -3.86
C THR A 32 -2.98 -0.83 -4.03
N ILE A 33 -2.09 -0.90 -3.04
CA ILE A 33 -0.76 -0.28 -3.12
C ILE A 33 0.06 -0.90 -4.25
N SER A 34 0.02 -2.24 -4.37
CA SER A 34 0.74 -2.97 -5.41
C SER A 34 0.27 -2.57 -6.81
N ILE A 35 -1.05 -2.53 -7.06
CA ILE A 35 -1.61 -2.05 -8.33
C ILE A 35 -1.10 -0.63 -8.62
N GLY A 36 -1.21 0.28 -7.66
CA GLY A 36 -0.81 1.68 -7.85
C GLY A 36 0.66 1.86 -8.16
N TYR A 37 1.53 1.21 -7.38
CA TYR A 37 2.97 1.24 -7.56
C TYR A 37 3.40 0.66 -8.91
N TYR A 38 2.95 -0.55 -9.25
CA TYR A 38 3.36 -1.22 -10.49
C TYR A 38 2.76 -0.56 -11.73
N ALA A 39 1.50 -0.10 -11.68
CA ALA A 39 0.88 0.58 -12.82
C ALA A 39 1.58 1.90 -13.14
N LEU A 40 1.92 2.71 -12.13
CA LEU A 40 2.69 3.94 -12.33
C LEU A 40 4.13 3.65 -12.81
N SER A 41 4.77 2.63 -12.23
CA SER A 41 6.14 2.29 -12.60
C SER A 41 6.25 1.76 -14.04
N LEU A 42 5.29 0.96 -14.48
CA LEU A 42 5.23 0.46 -15.86
C LEU A 42 4.80 1.55 -16.84
N ASN A 43 3.99 2.53 -16.41
CA ASN A 43 3.61 3.66 -17.23
C ASN A 43 4.70 4.75 -17.31
N THR A 44 5.75 4.67 -16.46
CA THR A 44 6.82 5.67 -16.37
C THR A 44 7.51 5.95 -17.72
N SER A 45 7.66 4.92 -18.56
CA SER A 45 8.28 5.05 -19.90
C SER A 45 7.34 5.62 -20.96
N ASN A 46 6.02 5.61 -20.75
CA ASN A 46 5.01 6.12 -21.69
C ASN A 46 4.61 7.58 -21.41
N LEU A 47 5.21 8.20 -20.40
CA LEU A 47 5.06 9.63 -20.14
C LEU A 47 5.70 10.49 -21.22
N HIS A 48 5.20 11.71 -21.36
CA HIS A 48 5.75 12.69 -22.29
C HIS A 48 7.17 13.10 -21.85
N GLY A 49 8.08 13.24 -22.81
CA GLY A 49 9.49 13.59 -22.60
C GLY A 49 10.44 12.43 -22.87
N ASP A 50 11.70 12.58 -22.48
CA ASP A 50 12.72 11.55 -22.66
C ASP A 50 12.50 10.38 -21.67
N PRO A 51 12.28 9.14 -22.15
CA PRO A 51 12.01 7.99 -21.28
C PRO A 51 13.16 7.71 -20.29
N PHE A 52 14.40 7.98 -20.68
CA PHE A 52 15.57 7.81 -19.82
C PHE A 52 15.57 8.78 -18.63
N LEU A 53 15.19 10.04 -18.85
CA LEU A 53 15.09 11.03 -17.78
C LEU A 53 13.92 10.69 -16.85
N ASN A 54 12.77 10.30 -17.39
CA ASN A 54 11.61 9.88 -16.59
C ASN A 54 11.94 8.66 -15.72
N CYS A 55 12.69 7.69 -16.25
CA CYS A 55 13.16 6.54 -15.49
C CYS A 55 14.14 6.95 -14.38
N PHE A 56 15.10 7.84 -14.69
CA PHE A 56 16.04 8.38 -13.70
C PHE A 56 15.32 9.11 -12.55
N PHE A 57 14.40 10.02 -12.87
CA PHE A 57 13.60 10.71 -11.87
C PHE A 57 12.74 9.74 -11.06
N SER A 58 12.13 8.76 -11.71
CA SER A 58 11.36 7.75 -11.02
C SER A 58 12.19 6.95 -10.03
N ALA A 59 13.42 6.57 -10.37
CA ALA A 59 14.32 5.86 -9.47
C ALA A 59 14.82 6.76 -8.33
N ALA A 60 15.11 8.03 -8.62
CA ALA A 60 15.53 9.02 -7.62
C ALA A 60 14.42 9.27 -6.59
N VAL A 61 13.18 9.47 -7.05
CA VAL A 61 12.00 9.66 -6.20
C VAL A 61 11.77 8.45 -5.31
N GLU A 62 11.97 7.25 -5.84
CA GLU A 62 11.83 6.01 -5.08
C GLU A 62 12.92 5.87 -4.00
N ALA A 63 14.16 6.22 -4.30
CA ALA A 63 15.23 6.28 -3.31
C ALA A 63 14.92 7.29 -2.19
N LEU A 64 14.42 8.47 -2.55
CA LEU A 64 14.00 9.49 -1.58
C LEU A 64 12.82 9.01 -0.71
N ALA A 65 11.88 8.25 -1.28
CA ALA A 65 10.76 7.68 -0.53
C ALA A 65 11.25 6.74 0.57
N TYR A 66 12.23 5.87 0.27
CA TYR A 66 12.82 4.99 1.28
C TYR A 66 13.56 5.77 2.36
N ILE A 67 14.33 6.80 2.00
CA ILE A 67 15.03 7.65 2.98
C ILE A 67 14.03 8.37 3.89
N LEU A 68 12.93 8.91 3.34
CA LEU A 68 11.92 9.62 4.12
C LEU A 68 11.07 8.69 4.98
N SER A 69 10.93 7.41 4.61
CA SER A 69 10.20 6.44 5.42
C SER A 69 10.80 6.27 6.82
N TRP A 70 12.12 6.42 6.98
CA TRP A 70 12.82 6.28 8.25
C TRP A 70 12.33 7.24 9.36
N PRO A 71 12.34 8.58 9.18
CA PRO A 71 11.81 9.51 10.18
C PRO A 71 10.30 9.37 10.40
N LEU A 72 9.55 8.99 9.36
CA LEU A 72 8.11 8.70 9.42
C LEU A 72 7.83 7.57 10.43
N PHE A 73 8.61 6.49 10.40
CA PHE A 73 8.47 5.40 11.37
C PHE A 73 8.73 5.80 12.81
N ARG A 74 9.60 6.78 13.04
CA ARG A 74 9.97 7.20 14.40
C ARG A 74 8.90 8.07 15.06
N SER A 75 8.25 8.94 14.28
CA SER A 75 7.50 10.07 14.84
C SER A 75 6.00 10.01 14.58
N CYS A 76 5.53 9.18 13.65
CA CYS A 76 4.13 9.23 13.23
C CYS A 76 3.36 7.93 13.49
N PRO A 77 2.07 8.04 13.89
CA PRO A 77 1.16 6.90 13.99
C PRO A 77 0.98 6.21 12.63
N ARG A 78 1.23 4.90 12.59
CA ARG A 78 1.33 4.14 11.34
C ARG A 78 0.04 4.14 10.55
N ARG A 79 -1.09 4.10 11.26
CA ARG A 79 -2.42 4.13 10.66
C ARG A 79 -2.67 5.44 9.94
N LEU A 80 -2.42 6.57 10.60
CA LEU A 80 -2.62 7.89 10.00
C LEU A 80 -1.64 8.14 8.85
N CYS A 81 -0.40 7.65 8.95
CA CYS A 81 0.53 7.71 7.83
C CYS A 81 0.05 6.90 6.63
N LEU A 82 -0.39 5.66 6.85
CA LEU A 82 -0.89 4.81 5.78
C LEU A 82 -2.14 5.43 5.11
N PHE A 83 -3.07 5.95 5.91
CA PHE A 83 -4.21 6.72 5.42
C PHE A 83 -3.78 7.95 4.61
N ALA A 84 -2.92 8.80 5.17
CA ALA A 84 -2.50 10.04 4.53
C ALA A 84 -1.78 9.77 3.21
N MET A 85 -0.87 8.80 3.16
CA MET A 85 -0.12 8.49 1.92
C MET A 85 -1.04 7.90 0.84
N LEU A 86 -1.97 7.02 1.20
CA LEU A 86 -2.95 6.47 0.26
C LEU A 86 -3.96 7.51 -0.23
N PHE A 87 -4.46 8.34 0.68
CA PHE A 87 -5.42 9.39 0.37
C PHE A 87 -4.78 10.49 -0.49
N LEU A 88 -3.60 10.98 -0.11
CA LEU A 88 -2.85 11.97 -0.90
C LEU A 88 -2.41 11.40 -2.24
N GLY A 89 -1.90 10.16 -2.27
CA GLY A 89 -1.54 9.47 -3.50
C GLY A 89 -2.73 9.34 -4.45
N GLY A 90 -3.88 8.89 -3.95
CA GLY A 90 -5.11 8.79 -4.73
C GLY A 90 -5.65 10.14 -5.19
N ALA A 91 -5.65 11.15 -4.32
CA ALA A 91 -6.07 12.51 -4.66
C ALA A 91 -5.19 13.12 -5.75
N VAL A 92 -3.87 12.95 -5.68
CA VAL A 92 -2.92 13.40 -6.70
C VAL A 92 -3.22 12.74 -8.05
N LEU A 93 -3.48 11.42 -8.08
CA LEU A 93 -3.85 10.73 -9.32
C LEU A 93 -5.18 11.22 -9.91
N LEU A 94 -6.17 11.53 -9.06
CA LEU A 94 -7.44 12.11 -9.51
C LEU A 94 -7.25 13.54 -10.04
N LEU A 95 -6.38 14.34 -9.42
CA LEU A 95 -6.06 15.69 -9.87
C LEU A 95 -5.35 15.68 -11.24
N THR A 96 -4.55 14.66 -11.53
CA THR A 96 -3.91 14.50 -12.86
C THR A 96 -4.93 14.49 -14.00
N GLN A 97 -6.16 14.00 -13.76
CA GLN A 97 -7.22 14.02 -14.77
C GLN A 97 -7.73 15.44 -15.07
N LEU A 98 -7.74 16.33 -14.08
CA LEU A 98 -8.29 17.68 -14.22
C LEU A 98 -7.39 18.59 -15.06
N ILE A 99 -6.17 18.16 -15.34
CA ILE A 99 -5.15 18.99 -15.98
C ILE A 99 -5.28 18.87 -17.51
N PRO A 100 -5.40 19.99 -18.22
CA PRO A 100 -5.45 19.98 -19.67
C PRO A 100 -4.11 19.50 -20.26
N ARG A 101 -4.19 18.78 -21.39
CA ARG A 101 -3.05 18.13 -22.08
C ARG A 101 -1.91 19.08 -22.47
N ASN A 102 -2.13 20.39 -22.40
CA ASN A 102 -1.15 21.42 -22.74
C ASN A 102 0.00 21.54 -21.71
N LEU A 103 -0.16 20.99 -20.50
CA LEU A 103 0.84 21.04 -19.43
C LEU A 103 1.42 19.65 -19.13
N SER A 104 2.07 19.05 -20.13
CA SER A 104 2.66 17.70 -20.03
C SER A 104 3.65 17.55 -18.86
N SER A 105 4.47 18.57 -18.59
CA SER A 105 5.42 18.57 -17.47
C SER A 105 4.74 18.49 -16.09
N VAL A 106 3.58 19.13 -15.94
CA VAL A 106 2.82 19.12 -14.67
C VAL A 106 2.18 17.75 -14.45
N SER A 107 1.66 17.13 -15.51
CA SER A 107 1.15 15.75 -15.46
C SER A 107 2.24 14.77 -15.02
N THR A 108 3.45 14.88 -15.60
CA THR A 108 4.59 14.04 -15.22
C THR A 108 4.99 14.25 -13.76
N ALA A 109 5.04 15.50 -13.29
CA ALA A 109 5.37 15.81 -11.89
C ALA A 109 4.37 15.21 -10.90
N LEU A 110 3.06 15.26 -11.22
CA LEU A 110 2.02 14.67 -10.39
C LEU A 110 2.07 13.14 -10.38
N GLU A 111 2.37 12.50 -11.51
CA GLU A 111 2.57 11.06 -11.56
C GLU A 111 3.78 10.61 -10.72
N MET A 112 4.88 11.36 -10.79
CA MET A 112 6.06 11.12 -9.95
C MET A 112 5.73 11.31 -8.46
N MET A 113 4.95 12.35 -8.12
CA MET A 113 4.49 12.56 -6.75
C MET A 113 3.55 11.45 -6.28
N GLY A 114 2.66 10.97 -7.13
CA GLY A 114 1.84 9.79 -6.86
C GLY A 114 2.73 8.57 -6.56
N LYS A 115 3.71 8.29 -7.44
CA LYS A 115 4.64 7.17 -7.25
C LYS A 115 5.41 7.27 -5.93
N PHE A 116 5.86 8.47 -5.55
CA PHE A 116 6.48 8.73 -4.25
C PHE A 116 5.58 8.28 -3.09
N MET A 117 4.31 8.72 -3.09
CA MET A 117 3.36 8.40 -2.02
C MET A 117 3.07 6.90 -1.94
N PHE A 118 2.93 6.22 -3.09
CA PHE A 118 2.75 4.76 -3.12
C PHE A 118 3.98 4.00 -2.61
N SER A 119 5.20 4.44 -2.93
CA SER A 119 6.44 3.83 -2.40
C SER A 119 6.54 3.99 -0.88
N VAL A 120 6.21 5.16 -0.35
CA VAL A 120 6.15 5.38 1.11
C VAL A 120 5.04 4.52 1.74
N ALA A 121 3.85 4.44 1.13
CA ALA A 121 2.78 3.57 1.61
C ALA A 121 3.20 2.09 1.63
N PHE A 122 3.96 1.63 0.63
CA PHE A 122 4.48 0.27 0.57
C PHE A 122 5.43 -0.04 1.73
N THR A 123 6.36 0.85 2.06
CA THR A 123 7.23 0.64 3.22
C THR A 123 6.43 0.60 4.53
N ILE A 124 5.48 1.52 4.71
CA ILE A 124 4.64 1.58 5.91
C ILE A 124 3.79 0.33 6.05
N VAL A 125 3.16 -0.16 4.98
CA VAL A 125 2.28 -1.33 5.06
C VAL A 125 3.07 -2.58 5.43
N PHE A 126 4.30 -2.75 4.92
CA PHE A 126 5.18 -3.86 5.31
C PHE A 126 5.47 -3.84 6.81
N ALA A 127 5.88 -2.70 7.33
CA ALA A 127 6.20 -2.56 8.73
C ALA A 127 4.94 -2.72 9.61
N PHE A 128 3.81 -2.14 9.19
CA PHE A 128 2.53 -2.22 9.89
C PHE A 128 2.02 -3.66 9.99
N THR A 129 2.16 -4.43 8.90
CA THR A 129 1.85 -5.87 8.90
C THR A 129 2.71 -6.64 9.90
N ALA A 130 3.99 -6.28 10.07
CA ALA A 130 4.83 -6.91 11.07
C ALA A 130 4.39 -6.59 12.51
N GLU A 131 3.98 -5.35 12.80
CA GLU A 131 3.58 -4.95 14.15
C GLU A 131 2.21 -5.48 14.56
N LEU A 132 1.30 -5.64 13.61
CA LEU A 132 -0.08 -6.04 13.87
C LEU A 132 -0.20 -7.52 14.27
N TYR A 133 0.63 -8.38 13.71
CA TYR A 133 0.55 -9.83 13.92
C TYR A 133 1.56 -10.32 14.97
N PRO A 134 1.17 -11.29 15.82
CA PRO A 134 2.06 -11.87 16.80
C PRO A 134 3.17 -12.66 16.14
N THR A 135 4.30 -12.81 16.83
CA THR A 135 5.52 -13.48 16.31
C THR A 135 5.25 -14.83 15.66
N VAL A 136 4.33 -15.63 16.23
CA VAL A 136 3.94 -16.96 15.74
C VAL A 136 3.23 -16.91 14.37
N LEU A 137 2.48 -15.85 14.09
CA LEU A 137 1.63 -15.74 12.90
C LEU A 137 2.12 -14.69 11.89
N ARG A 138 3.09 -13.87 12.27
CA ARG A 138 3.62 -12.76 11.48
C ARG A 138 4.10 -13.19 10.10
N ASN A 139 4.90 -14.25 10.02
CA ASN A 139 5.43 -14.73 8.74
C ASN A 139 4.32 -15.24 7.82
N THR A 140 3.34 -15.96 8.38
CA THR A 140 2.19 -16.47 7.63
C THR A 140 1.32 -15.34 7.11
N ALA A 141 0.98 -14.37 7.96
CA ALA A 141 0.16 -13.22 7.59
C ALA A 141 0.85 -12.35 6.53
N MET A 142 2.16 -12.11 6.68
CA MET A 142 2.95 -11.41 5.68
C MET A 142 3.01 -12.18 4.36
N GLY A 143 3.10 -13.51 4.41
CA GLY A 143 3.01 -14.38 3.24
C GLY A 143 1.68 -14.22 2.49
N ILE A 144 0.54 -14.29 3.21
CA ILE A 144 -0.80 -14.11 2.64
C ILE A 144 -0.95 -12.71 2.02
N CYS A 145 -0.55 -11.65 2.73
CA CYS A 145 -0.62 -10.28 2.22
C CYS A 145 0.28 -10.09 1.00
N SER A 146 1.47 -10.70 1.00
CA SER A 146 2.38 -10.67 -0.15
C SER A 146 1.79 -11.41 -1.35
N MET A 147 1.14 -12.57 -1.17
CA MET A 147 0.43 -13.26 -2.25
C MET A 147 -0.70 -12.41 -2.83
N ALA A 148 -1.50 -11.74 -1.98
CA ALA A 148 -2.53 -10.80 -2.43
C ALA A 148 -1.94 -9.61 -3.19
N SER A 149 -0.77 -9.11 -2.79
CA SER A 149 -0.06 -8.05 -3.51
C SER A 149 0.38 -8.49 -4.91
N ARG A 150 0.74 -9.77 -5.08
CA ARG A 150 1.14 -10.33 -6.38
C ARG A 150 -0.03 -10.40 -7.35
N LEU A 151 -1.24 -10.68 -6.86
CA LEU A 151 -2.47 -10.57 -7.66
C LEU A 151 -2.68 -9.13 -8.17
N GLY A 152 -2.39 -8.14 -7.32
CA GLY A 152 -2.40 -6.73 -7.72
C GLY A 152 -1.38 -6.41 -8.81
N ASN A 153 -0.16 -6.92 -8.68
CA ASN A 153 0.89 -6.73 -9.69
C ASN A 153 0.53 -7.36 -11.05
N ILE A 154 -0.01 -8.59 -11.04
CA ILE A 154 -0.52 -9.26 -12.26
C ILE A 154 -1.63 -8.43 -12.92
N SER A 155 -2.43 -7.72 -12.12
CA SER A 155 -3.50 -6.86 -12.61
C SER A 155 -3.01 -5.52 -13.18
N ALA A 156 -1.86 -5.00 -12.73
CA ALA A 156 -1.31 -3.70 -13.12
C ALA A 156 -1.24 -3.43 -14.64
N PRO A 157 -0.74 -4.33 -15.51
CA PRO A 157 -0.71 -4.09 -16.96
C PRO A 157 -2.11 -3.94 -17.57
N TYR A 158 -3.14 -4.58 -17.00
CA TYR A 158 -4.52 -4.42 -17.48
C TYR A 158 -5.05 -3.00 -17.23
N PHE A 159 -4.68 -2.37 -16.12
CA PHE A 159 -5.01 -0.97 -15.86
C PHE A 159 -4.38 -0.05 -16.93
N ILE A 160 -3.10 -0.26 -17.24
CA ILE A 160 -2.41 0.53 -18.27
C ILE A 160 -3.03 0.31 -19.64
N TYR A 161 -3.37 -0.94 -19.97
CA TYR A 161 -4.05 -1.27 -21.22
C TYR A 161 -5.40 -0.56 -21.34
N LEU A 162 -6.15 -0.41 -20.24
CA LEU A 162 -7.40 0.37 -20.22
C LEU A 162 -7.20 1.84 -20.61
N GLY A 163 -6.00 2.38 -20.36
CA GLY A 163 -5.58 3.71 -20.79
C GLY A 163 -5.54 3.90 -22.31
N THR A 164 -5.51 2.83 -23.11
CA THR A 164 -5.56 2.90 -24.58
C THR A 164 -6.95 3.28 -25.10
N TYR A 165 -8.01 2.90 -24.38
CA TYR A 165 -9.39 3.29 -24.69
C TYR A 165 -9.67 4.70 -24.16
N TYR A 166 -9.42 4.91 -22.86
CA TYR A 166 -9.57 6.21 -22.22
C TYR A 166 -8.39 6.48 -21.30
N LYS A 167 -7.59 7.49 -21.64
CA LYS A 167 -6.39 7.87 -20.89
C LYS A 167 -6.65 8.21 -19.42
N SER A 168 -7.87 8.63 -19.07
CA SER A 168 -8.26 9.00 -17.71
C SER A 168 -8.73 7.82 -16.84
N LEU A 169 -9.24 6.73 -17.43
CA LEU A 169 -9.78 5.59 -16.70
C LEU A 169 -8.80 4.95 -15.70
N PRO A 170 -7.53 4.65 -16.06
CA PRO A 170 -6.61 4.03 -15.11
C PRO A 170 -6.37 4.88 -13.87
N TYR A 171 -6.22 6.20 -14.04
CA TYR A 171 -6.00 7.13 -12.93
C TYR A 171 -7.24 7.22 -12.02
N ILE A 172 -8.45 7.23 -12.58
CA ILE A 172 -9.70 7.24 -11.79
C ILE A 172 -9.84 5.96 -10.98
N LEU A 173 -9.60 4.80 -11.61
CA LEU A 173 -9.74 3.51 -10.93
C LEU A 173 -8.68 3.35 -9.85
N MET A 174 -7.42 3.69 -10.13
CA MET A 174 -6.35 3.64 -9.14
C MET A 174 -6.56 4.66 -8.01
N GLY A 175 -6.98 5.88 -8.34
CA GLY A 175 -7.27 6.94 -7.38
C GLY A 175 -8.44 6.60 -6.46
N SER A 176 -9.55 6.10 -7.02
CA SER A 176 -10.70 5.66 -6.20
C SER A 176 -10.37 4.45 -5.33
N LEU A 177 -9.65 3.46 -5.87
CA LEU A 177 -9.24 2.28 -5.10
C LEU A 177 -8.29 2.66 -3.96
N SER A 178 -7.34 3.57 -4.19
CA SER A 178 -6.42 4.05 -3.16
C SER A 178 -7.09 4.91 -2.09
N VAL A 179 -8.03 5.77 -2.45
CA VAL A 179 -8.85 6.51 -1.47
C VAL A 179 -9.67 5.55 -0.62
N PHE A 180 -10.32 4.56 -1.24
CA PHE A 180 -11.08 3.55 -0.52
C PHE A 180 -10.19 2.67 0.38
N GLY A 181 -9.03 2.24 -0.10
CA GLY A 181 -8.03 1.53 0.68
C GLY A 181 -7.47 2.36 1.84
N GLY A 182 -7.32 3.68 1.65
CA GLY A 182 -6.98 4.61 2.71
C GLY A 182 -8.08 4.67 3.77
N LEU A 183 -9.34 4.87 3.38
CA LEU A 183 -10.47 4.89 4.33
C LEU A 183 -10.58 3.58 5.11
N LEU A 184 -10.37 2.44 4.44
CA LEU A 184 -10.30 1.14 5.09
C LEU A 184 -9.15 1.06 6.09
N SER A 185 -8.02 1.71 5.82
CA SER A 185 -6.86 1.69 6.73
C SER A 185 -7.15 2.38 8.08
N LEU A 186 -8.08 3.32 8.14
CA LEU A 186 -8.52 3.96 9.39
C LEU A 186 -9.26 3.00 10.34
N LEU A 187 -9.89 1.96 9.81
CA LEU A 187 -10.56 0.92 10.60
C LEU A 187 -9.57 -0.04 11.26
N LEU A 188 -8.31 -0.08 10.81
CA LEU A 188 -7.30 -0.92 11.43
C LEU A 188 -6.89 -0.33 12.80
N PRO A 189 -6.53 -1.18 13.78
CA PRO A 189 -6.10 -0.70 15.09
C PRO A 189 -4.71 -0.04 15.00
N GLU A 190 -4.48 0.95 15.87
CA GLU A 190 -3.23 1.70 15.93
C GLU A 190 -2.11 0.89 16.60
N THR A 191 -0.95 0.76 15.94
CA THR A 191 0.22 0.02 16.48
C THR A 191 1.28 0.91 17.14
N TYR A 192 1.16 2.25 17.03
CA TYR A 192 2.18 3.17 17.50
C TYR A 192 2.33 3.17 19.02
N GLY A 193 3.54 2.87 19.50
CA GLY A 193 3.88 2.87 20.93
C GLY A 193 3.36 1.67 21.73
N MET A 194 2.77 0.67 21.06
CA MET A 194 2.28 -0.56 21.69
C MET A 194 3.38 -1.63 21.72
N PRO A 195 3.46 -2.46 22.78
CA PRO A 195 4.35 -3.62 22.79
C PRO A 195 3.93 -4.61 21.70
N LEU A 196 4.89 -5.27 21.07
CA LEU A 196 4.61 -6.29 20.06
C LEU A 196 3.83 -7.44 20.71
N PRO A 197 2.67 -7.85 20.16
CA PRO A 197 1.91 -8.95 20.71
C PRO A 197 2.73 -10.24 20.58
N GLU A 198 2.98 -10.93 21.69
CA GLU A 198 3.66 -12.22 21.68
C GLU A 198 2.66 -13.37 21.52
N THR A 199 1.41 -13.16 21.95
CA THR A 199 0.34 -14.16 21.93
C THR A 199 -0.91 -13.66 21.19
N ILE A 200 -1.70 -14.57 20.63
CA ILE A 200 -2.95 -14.26 19.90
C ILE A 200 -3.94 -13.45 20.76
N ASN A 201 -4.00 -13.73 22.07
CA ASN A 201 -4.88 -13.02 23.01
C ASN A 201 -4.48 -11.55 23.22
N GLN A 202 -3.25 -11.16 22.87
CA GLN A 202 -2.77 -9.77 22.98
C GLN A 202 -2.99 -8.97 21.69
N MET A 203 -3.55 -9.59 20.65
CA MET A 203 -3.80 -8.91 19.37
C MET A 203 -4.91 -7.87 19.53
N GLN A 204 -4.65 -6.66 19.02
CA GLN A 204 -5.61 -5.57 19.10
C GLN A 204 -6.86 -5.86 18.25
N THR A 205 -8.02 -5.45 18.75
CA THR A 205 -9.31 -5.60 18.06
C THR A 205 -9.59 -4.40 17.19
N ILE A 206 -10.31 -4.61 16.07
CA ILE A 206 -10.84 -3.53 15.23
C ILE A 206 -11.57 -2.51 16.12
N GLN A 207 -11.21 -1.22 16.00
CA GLN A 207 -11.96 -0.15 16.66
C GLN A 207 -13.32 -0.03 15.96
N ARG A 208 -14.40 -0.33 16.70
CA ARG A 208 -15.79 -0.11 16.27
C ARG A 208 -16.20 1.34 16.48
#